data_AF-A0A956DJA8-F1
#
_entry.id   AF-A0A956DJA8-F1
#
_cell.length_a   1.000
_cell.length_b   1.000
_cell.length_c   1.000
_cell.angle_alpha   90.00
_cell.angle_beta   90.00
_cell.angle_gamma   90.00
#
_symmetry.space_group_name_H-M   'P 1'
#
loop_
_entity.id
_entity.type
_entity.pdbx_description
1 polymer ?
#
loop_
_entity_poly.entity_id
_entity_poly.type
_entity_poly.pdbx_seq_one_letter_code
_entity_poly.pdbx_strand_id
1 'polypeptide(L)'
;LFGAASAADELARSFHPKKSVIAVAGPLEPQPVRELVERHLGHWVMADEPAPPPRHDPPLPPPSPWVIHAHLSPLTQAQLAMALSAPARDSPDRAAFDIASRIVGGLYTSRLNLRMRTDEGHTYGAHAAYAARSADGHLLLMSAVAPQRVLEAVDAMLDEVASIQTEMPTQLEVRQGRETARERLRVQLDTTSSLAKMMCVLFRDRATPDSWVAHDQALAEVTPERVQAVVRRYFSKRSPLVVVGPGLAVDRLRQARQDVTIDP
;
A
#
# COMPACT_ATOMS: atom_id res chain seq x y z
N LEU A 1 -24.15 2.13 -14.10
CA LEU A 1 -24.84 3.41 -13.77
C LEU A 1 -25.63 3.17 -12.48
N PHE A 2 -25.16 3.72 -11.36
CA PHE A 2 -25.80 3.59 -10.05
C PHE A 2 -27.00 4.55 -9.95
N GLY A 3 -28.21 4.02 -9.81
CA GLY A 3 -29.43 4.82 -9.55
C GLY A 3 -29.69 4.99 -8.05
N ALA A 4 -30.57 5.93 -7.68
CA ALA A 4 -30.89 6.24 -6.28
C ALA A 4 -31.33 5.02 -5.46
N ALA A 5 -32.15 4.14 -6.04
CA ALA A 5 -32.58 2.89 -5.39
C ALA A 5 -31.39 1.93 -5.14
N SER A 6 -30.51 1.77 -6.13
CA SER A 6 -29.30 0.95 -5.95
C SER A 6 -28.32 1.54 -4.94
N ALA A 7 -28.28 2.86 -4.81
CA ALA A 7 -27.47 3.55 -3.82
C ALA A 7 -28.04 3.37 -2.41
N ALA A 8 -29.36 3.48 -2.24
CA ALA A 8 -30.03 3.27 -0.96
C ALA A 8 -29.87 1.83 -0.45
N ASP A 9 -30.04 0.84 -1.34
CA ASP A 9 -29.82 -0.57 -0.98
C ASP A 9 -28.35 -0.85 -0.63
N GLU A 10 -27.40 -0.24 -1.35
CA GLU A 10 -25.98 -0.38 -1.04
C GLU A 10 -25.62 0.32 0.28
N LEU A 11 -26.25 1.46 0.58
CA LEU A 11 -26.08 2.18 1.84
C LEU A 11 -26.58 1.31 3.01
N ALA A 12 -27.79 0.74 2.90
CA ALA A 12 -28.34 -0.16 3.91
C ALA A 12 -27.48 -1.42 4.12
N ARG A 13 -26.89 -1.97 3.06
CA ARG A 13 -25.98 -3.13 3.14
C ARG A 13 -24.61 -2.80 3.72
N SER A 14 -24.06 -1.64 3.40
CA SER A 14 -22.69 -1.23 3.76
C SER A 14 -22.64 -0.59 5.15
N PHE A 15 -23.66 0.17 5.52
CA PHE A 15 -23.80 0.83 6.82
C PHE A 15 -24.69 -0.04 7.71
N HIS A 16 -24.08 -1.08 8.28
CA HIS A 16 -24.73 -2.04 9.16
C HIS A 16 -24.14 -1.95 10.57
N PRO A 17 -24.96 -1.88 11.65
CA PRO A 17 -24.47 -1.65 13.01
C PRO A 17 -23.45 -2.72 13.46
N LYS A 18 -23.70 -4.02 13.13
CA LYS A 18 -22.75 -5.12 13.40
C LYS A 18 -21.42 -5.05 12.62
N LYS A 19 -21.27 -4.13 11.65
CA LYS A 19 -20.05 -3.90 10.86
C LYS A 19 -19.43 -2.52 11.14
N SER A 20 -20.00 -1.76 12.07
CA SER A 20 -19.55 -0.40 12.38
C SER A 20 -18.79 -0.36 13.70
N VAL A 21 -17.84 0.58 13.76
CA VAL A 21 -17.08 0.88 14.98
C VAL A 21 -17.07 2.39 15.16
N ILE A 22 -17.21 2.83 16.40
CA ILE A 22 -17.05 4.23 16.77
C ILE A 22 -15.82 4.28 17.67
N ALA A 23 -14.78 4.96 17.18
CA ALA A 23 -13.59 5.23 17.96
C ALA A 23 -13.62 6.67 18.44
N VAL A 24 -13.44 6.85 19.76
CA VAL A 24 -13.36 8.15 20.41
C VAL A 24 -12.06 8.19 21.19
N ALA A 25 -11.29 9.27 21.06
CA ALA A 25 -10.01 9.43 21.73
C ALA A 25 -9.87 10.87 22.23
N GLY A 26 -9.42 11.02 23.48
CA GLY A 26 -9.27 12.31 24.16
C GLY A 26 -9.40 12.17 25.67
N PRO A 27 -9.29 13.28 26.42
CA PRO A 27 -9.52 13.31 27.86
C PRO A 27 -11.03 13.20 28.14
N LEU A 28 -11.57 11.99 28.00
CA LEU A 28 -13.01 11.71 28.07
C LEU A 28 -13.27 10.57 29.04
N GLU A 29 -14.34 10.71 29.81
CA GLU A 29 -14.85 9.63 30.65
C GLU A 29 -15.65 8.62 29.80
N PRO A 30 -15.41 7.30 29.93
CA PRO A 30 -16.07 6.29 29.10
C PRO A 30 -17.60 6.27 29.23
N GLN A 31 -18.12 6.52 30.44
CA GLN A 31 -19.54 6.38 30.73
C GLN A 31 -20.41 7.45 30.02
N PRO A 32 -20.11 8.77 30.12
CA PRO A 32 -20.81 9.79 29.33
C PRO A 32 -20.75 9.57 27.82
N VAL A 33 -19.61 9.08 27.30
CA VAL A 33 -19.49 8.76 25.86
C VAL A 33 -20.43 7.63 25.47
N ARG A 34 -20.50 6.56 26.27
CA ARG A 34 -21.43 5.46 26.05
C ARG A 34 -22.88 5.93 26.05
N GLU A 35 -23.26 6.76 27.01
CA GLU A 35 -24.62 7.32 27.10
C GLU A 35 -24.98 8.17 25.88
N LEU A 36 -24.03 8.96 25.36
CA LEU A 36 -24.23 9.76 24.15
C LEU A 36 -24.39 8.86 22.91
N VAL A 37 -23.54 7.85 22.76
CA VAL A 37 -23.64 6.88 21.66
C VAL A 37 -24.97 6.14 21.72
N GLU A 38 -25.37 5.65 22.89
CA GLU A 38 -26.64 4.95 23.06
C GLU A 38 -27.84 5.84 22.74
N ARG A 39 -27.83 7.09 23.23
CA ARG A 39 -28.88 8.08 22.94
C ARG A 39 -29.08 8.30 21.43
N HIS A 40 -27.98 8.41 20.68
CA HIS A 40 -28.03 8.79 19.27
C HIS A 40 -28.02 7.62 18.29
N LEU A 41 -27.54 6.44 18.70
CA LEU A 41 -27.34 5.29 17.82
C LEU A 41 -27.90 3.98 18.39
N GLY A 42 -28.41 3.94 19.62
CA GLY A 42 -29.05 2.74 20.19
C GLY A 42 -30.30 2.31 19.42
N HIS A 43 -30.96 3.25 18.73
CA HIS A 43 -32.08 2.96 17.84
C HIS A 43 -31.66 2.51 16.44
N TRP A 44 -30.36 2.56 16.11
CA TRP A 44 -29.83 2.06 14.84
C TRP A 44 -29.66 0.54 14.91
N VAL A 45 -30.79 -0.14 15.00
CA VAL A 45 -30.92 -1.59 14.92
C VAL A 45 -31.48 -1.95 13.56
N MET A 46 -30.74 -2.77 12.81
CA MET A 46 -31.31 -3.49 11.67
C MET A 46 -32.02 -4.72 12.22
N ALA A 47 -33.06 -5.22 11.53
CA ALA A 47 -33.67 -6.51 11.86
C ALA A 47 -32.57 -7.59 11.99
N ASP A 48 -32.85 -8.72 12.65
CA ASP A 48 -31.91 -9.84 12.87
C ASP A 48 -31.38 -10.51 11.58
N GLU A 49 -31.53 -9.84 10.45
CA GLU A 49 -30.85 -10.13 9.21
C GLU A 49 -29.34 -10.29 9.44
N PRO A 50 -28.76 -11.40 8.96
CA PRO A 50 -27.33 -11.57 8.99
C PRO A 50 -26.69 -10.44 8.18
N ALA A 51 -25.64 -9.84 8.73
CA ALA A 51 -24.90 -8.82 8.01
C ALA A 51 -24.45 -9.42 6.66
N PRO A 52 -24.57 -8.69 5.53
CA PRO A 52 -24.21 -9.23 4.23
C PRO A 52 -22.78 -9.80 4.25
N PRO A 53 -22.47 -10.88 3.53
CA PRO A 53 -21.09 -11.35 3.47
C PRO A 53 -20.18 -10.20 2.98
N PRO A 54 -18.93 -10.11 3.47
CA PRO A 54 -17.97 -9.17 2.92
C PRO A 54 -17.86 -9.40 1.40
N ARG A 55 -17.79 -8.33 0.61
CA ARG A 55 -17.36 -8.46 -0.77
C ARG A 55 -15.91 -8.94 -0.72
N HIS A 56 -15.69 -10.16 -1.16
CA HIS A 56 -14.36 -10.58 -1.53
C HIS A 56 -14.07 -9.92 -2.88
N ASP A 57 -12.98 -9.17 -2.96
CA ASP A 57 -12.46 -8.81 -4.26
C ASP A 57 -12.23 -10.11 -5.05
N PRO A 58 -12.54 -10.12 -6.35
CA PRO A 58 -12.20 -11.27 -7.18
C PRO A 58 -10.71 -11.57 -7.00
N PRO A 59 -10.30 -12.86 -7.02
CA PRO A 59 -8.91 -13.21 -6.92
C PRO A 59 -8.12 -12.40 -7.95
N LEU A 60 -6.98 -11.84 -7.53
CA LEU A 60 -6.12 -11.09 -8.43
C LEU A 60 -5.82 -11.98 -9.65
N PRO A 61 -5.88 -11.43 -10.88
CA PRO A 61 -5.45 -12.18 -12.05
C PRO A 61 -4.00 -12.64 -11.86
N PRO A 62 -3.60 -13.76 -12.47
CA PRO A 62 -2.24 -14.26 -12.35
C PRO A 62 -1.23 -13.18 -12.75
N PRO A 63 -0.06 -13.10 -12.07
CA PRO A 63 0.98 -12.12 -12.38
C PRO A 63 1.35 -12.20 -13.86
N SER A 64 1.14 -11.11 -14.57
CA SER A 64 1.42 -11.01 -16.00
C SER A 64 2.10 -9.66 -16.26
N PRO A 65 3.05 -9.59 -17.21
CA PRO A 65 3.77 -8.36 -17.54
C PRO A 65 2.82 -7.43 -18.33
N TRP A 66 1.88 -6.82 -17.62
CA TRP A 66 1.07 -5.75 -18.17
C TRP A 66 1.81 -4.44 -17.94
N VAL A 67 1.94 -3.63 -18.99
CA VAL A 67 2.00 -2.19 -18.86
C VAL A 67 0.67 -1.69 -19.39
N ILE A 68 -0.22 -1.33 -18.48
CA ILE A 68 -1.49 -0.71 -18.87
C ILE A 68 -1.18 0.74 -19.20
N HIS A 69 -1.58 1.18 -20.40
CA HIS A 69 -1.28 2.51 -20.90
C HIS A 69 -2.56 3.30 -21.10
N ALA A 70 -2.76 4.34 -20.30
CA ALA A 70 -3.84 5.29 -20.56
C ALA A 70 -3.24 6.58 -21.14
N HIS A 71 -3.67 6.94 -22.35
CA HIS A 71 -3.45 8.29 -22.83
C HIS A 71 -4.39 9.24 -22.09
N LEU A 72 -3.83 10.04 -21.18
CA LEU A 72 -4.57 11.09 -20.50
C LEU A 72 -4.00 12.45 -20.93
N SER A 73 -4.81 13.21 -21.65
CA SER A 73 -4.53 14.62 -21.96
C SER A 73 -5.27 15.51 -20.96
N PRO A 74 -4.68 16.63 -20.50
CA PRO A 74 -3.36 17.19 -20.84
C PRO A 74 -2.29 16.90 -19.77
N LEU A 75 -1.81 15.65 -19.65
CA LEU A 75 -0.68 15.36 -18.74
C LEU A 75 0.66 15.79 -19.34
N THR A 76 1.47 16.50 -18.55
CA THR A 76 2.83 16.93 -18.92
C THR A 76 3.91 15.91 -18.52
N GLN A 77 3.60 15.02 -17.58
CA GLN A 77 4.47 13.95 -17.10
C GLN A 77 3.79 12.59 -17.28
N ALA A 78 4.58 11.54 -17.48
CA ALA A 78 4.13 10.17 -17.36
C ALA A 78 4.15 9.75 -15.89
N GLN A 79 3.04 9.19 -15.41
CA GLN A 79 2.86 8.60 -14.09
C GLN A 79 3.09 7.09 -14.19
N LEU A 80 3.96 6.55 -13.36
CA LEU A 80 4.29 5.13 -13.31
C LEU A 80 3.83 4.56 -11.97
N ALA A 81 3.20 3.39 -11.99
CA ALA A 81 2.81 2.65 -10.80
C ALA A 81 3.02 1.14 -11.00
N MET A 82 3.94 0.53 -10.25
CA MET A 82 4.15 -0.92 -10.22
C MET A 82 3.55 -1.49 -8.95
N ALA A 83 2.70 -2.51 -9.08
CA ALA A 83 2.09 -3.18 -7.94
C ALA A 83 2.71 -4.57 -7.72
N LEU A 84 3.23 -4.80 -6.52
CA LEU A 84 3.75 -6.10 -6.09
C LEU A 84 2.83 -6.68 -5.02
N SER A 85 2.63 -7.99 -5.03
CA SER A 85 2.00 -8.69 -3.92
C SER A 85 2.88 -8.57 -2.68
N ALA A 86 2.25 -8.39 -1.52
CA ALA A 86 2.91 -8.25 -0.25
C ALA A 86 2.23 -9.10 0.83
N PRO A 87 2.91 -9.43 1.93
CA PRO A 87 2.29 -10.11 3.04
C PRO A 87 1.10 -9.35 3.62
N ALA A 88 0.10 -10.10 4.09
CA ALA A 88 -1.02 -9.57 4.86
C ALA A 88 -0.58 -9.10 6.26
N ARG A 89 -1.50 -8.47 7.00
CA ARG A 89 -1.23 -7.83 8.30
C ARG A 89 -0.72 -8.79 9.39
N ASP A 90 -1.21 -10.02 9.40
CA ASP A 90 -0.91 -11.06 10.38
C ASP A 90 0.26 -11.96 9.96
N SER A 91 0.82 -11.74 8.77
CA SER A 91 1.90 -12.55 8.24
C SER A 91 3.19 -12.39 9.07
N PRO A 92 3.91 -13.50 9.36
CA PRO A 92 5.23 -13.44 10.00
C PRO A 92 6.31 -12.79 9.12
N ASP A 93 6.02 -12.58 7.83
CA ASP A 93 6.91 -11.88 6.90
C ASP A 93 6.71 -10.36 6.95
N ARG A 94 5.64 -9.86 7.60
CA ARG A 94 5.25 -8.44 7.55
C ARG A 94 6.35 -7.49 8.01
N ALA A 95 7.01 -7.75 9.14
CA ALA A 95 8.03 -6.85 9.68
C ALA A 95 9.24 -6.72 8.74
N ALA A 96 9.72 -7.85 8.21
CA ALA A 96 10.83 -7.86 7.27
C ALA A 96 10.44 -7.22 5.92
N PHE A 97 9.20 -7.42 5.46
CA PHE A 97 8.72 -6.79 4.24
C PHE A 97 8.51 -5.29 4.40
N ASP A 98 8.06 -4.83 5.58
CA ASP A 98 7.94 -3.41 5.92
C ASP A 98 9.32 -2.73 5.79
N ILE A 99 10.37 -3.36 6.30
CA ILE A 99 11.76 -2.89 6.13
C ILE A 99 12.18 -2.95 4.65
N ALA A 100 11.93 -4.05 3.94
CA ALA A 100 12.25 -4.18 2.51
C ALA A 100 11.63 -3.05 1.67
N SER A 101 10.36 -2.73 1.91
CA SER A 101 9.65 -1.65 1.20
C SER A 101 10.32 -0.28 1.38
N ARG A 102 10.92 -0.03 2.56
CA ARG A 102 11.65 1.20 2.86
C ARG A 102 12.98 1.27 2.14
N ILE A 103 13.71 0.15 2.12
CA ILE A 103 14.99 0.04 1.41
C ILE A 103 14.79 0.29 -0.09
N VAL A 104 13.72 -0.26 -0.67
CA VAL A 104 13.42 -0.11 -2.11
C VAL A 104 12.98 1.29 -2.47
N GLY A 105 11.98 1.86 -1.77
CA GLY A 105 11.42 3.16 -2.16
C GLY A 105 10.81 4.00 -1.03
N GLY A 106 10.86 3.56 0.22
CA GLY A 106 10.21 4.27 1.34
C GLY A 106 11.09 5.28 2.06
N LEU A 107 12.30 5.54 1.57
CA LEU A 107 13.28 6.46 2.14
C LEU A 107 13.80 7.43 1.09
N TYR A 108 14.26 8.60 1.53
CA TYR A 108 15.01 9.49 0.65
C TYR A 108 16.29 8.83 0.11
N THR A 109 16.93 8.01 0.93
CA THR A 109 18.12 7.20 0.60
C THR A 109 17.76 5.81 0.06
N SER A 110 16.50 5.56 -0.29
CA SER A 110 16.09 4.28 -0.85
C SER A 110 16.73 4.04 -2.22
N ARG A 111 16.98 2.78 -2.55
CA ARG A 111 17.70 2.38 -3.76
C ARG A 111 17.05 2.92 -5.03
N LEU A 112 15.74 2.74 -5.17
CA LEU A 112 14.99 3.21 -6.35
C LEU A 112 15.03 4.74 -6.46
N ASN A 113 14.88 5.45 -5.33
CA ASN A 113 14.89 6.90 -5.32
C ASN A 113 16.27 7.46 -5.66
N LEU A 114 17.34 6.88 -5.10
CA LEU A 114 18.71 7.29 -5.42
C LEU A 114 19.04 7.05 -6.89
N ARG A 115 18.71 5.86 -7.42
CA ARG A 115 18.93 5.51 -8.83
C ARG A 115 18.22 6.49 -9.77
N MET A 116 16.91 6.66 -9.62
CA MET A 116 16.14 7.48 -10.56
C MET A 116 16.37 8.99 -10.39
N ARG A 117 16.71 9.47 -9.19
CA ARG A 117 16.85 10.91 -8.91
C ARG A 117 18.28 11.42 -9.01
N THR A 118 19.25 10.67 -8.49
CA THR A 118 20.64 11.13 -8.34
C THR A 118 21.50 10.65 -9.50
N ASP A 119 21.40 9.36 -9.84
CA ASP A 119 22.29 8.77 -10.84
C ASP A 119 21.80 9.03 -12.27
N GLU A 120 20.48 9.04 -12.45
CA GLU A 120 19.86 9.12 -13.78
C GLU A 120 19.13 10.46 -14.03
N GLY A 121 18.74 11.18 -12.98
CA GLY A 121 18.04 12.48 -13.08
C GLY A 121 16.70 12.41 -13.82
N HIS A 122 16.03 11.25 -13.81
CA HIS A 122 14.82 10.99 -14.58
C HIS A 122 13.54 11.51 -13.91
N THR A 123 13.58 11.67 -12.59
CA THR A 123 12.43 12.08 -11.77
C THR A 123 12.83 13.05 -10.66
N TYR A 124 11.83 13.75 -10.10
CA TYR A 124 11.98 14.41 -8.81
C TYR A 124 12.05 13.41 -7.64
N GLY A 125 11.44 12.23 -7.77
CA GLY A 125 11.62 11.14 -6.81
C GLY A 125 10.79 9.89 -7.09
N ALA A 126 11.26 8.78 -6.54
CA ALA A 126 10.60 7.47 -6.56
C ALA A 126 10.16 7.08 -5.15
N HIS A 127 8.97 6.50 -5.03
CA HIS A 127 8.37 6.26 -3.72
C HIS A 127 7.73 4.88 -3.66
N ALA A 128 7.77 4.25 -2.48
CA ALA A 128 7.13 2.98 -2.21
C ALA A 128 6.05 3.13 -1.12
N ALA A 129 4.86 2.58 -1.38
CA ALA A 129 3.75 2.53 -0.44
C ALA A 129 3.36 1.08 -0.19
N TYR A 130 3.71 0.57 1.00
CA TYR A 130 3.24 -0.72 1.49
C TYR A 130 1.94 -0.56 2.27
N ALA A 131 0.93 -1.36 1.92
CA ALA A 131 -0.30 -1.49 2.67
C ALA A 131 -0.58 -2.97 3.00
N ALA A 132 -0.58 -3.28 4.30
CA ALA A 132 -1.00 -4.58 4.81
C ALA A 132 -2.48 -4.53 5.21
N ARG A 133 -3.31 -5.39 4.63
CA ARG A 133 -4.72 -5.57 4.96
C ARG A 133 -4.92 -6.92 5.64
N SER A 134 -6.15 -7.21 6.07
CA SER A 134 -6.47 -8.46 6.77
C SER A 134 -6.39 -9.69 5.87
N ALA A 135 -6.72 -9.56 4.57
CA ALA A 135 -6.74 -10.68 3.64
C ALA A 135 -5.48 -10.75 2.76
N ASP A 136 -4.89 -9.60 2.45
CA ASP A 136 -3.79 -9.47 1.51
C ASP A 136 -2.90 -8.26 1.86
N GLY A 137 -1.84 -8.09 1.08
CA GLY A 137 -1.02 -6.89 1.11
C GLY A 137 -0.57 -6.52 -0.30
N HIS A 138 -0.28 -5.24 -0.50
CA HIS A 138 0.36 -4.77 -1.73
C HIS A 138 1.44 -3.74 -1.44
N LEU A 139 2.43 -3.72 -2.31
CA LEU A 139 3.45 -2.69 -2.40
C LEU A 139 3.27 -1.96 -3.72
N LEU A 140 3.08 -0.65 -3.68
CA LEU A 140 3.06 0.21 -4.85
C LEU A 140 4.37 0.97 -4.95
N LEU A 141 5.11 0.77 -6.04
CA LEU A 141 6.24 1.62 -6.42
C LEU A 141 5.74 2.66 -7.41
N MET A 142 6.01 3.94 -7.16
CA MET A 142 5.45 5.05 -7.92
C MET A 142 6.51 6.08 -8.28
N SER A 143 6.38 6.66 -9.48
CA SER A 143 7.23 7.75 -9.96
C SER A 143 6.49 8.59 -10.99
N ALA A 144 6.93 9.83 -11.16
CA ALA A 144 6.49 10.72 -12.22
C ALA A 144 7.71 11.23 -13.01
N VAL A 145 7.68 11.11 -14.33
CA VAL A 145 8.83 11.42 -15.20
C VAL A 145 8.44 12.22 -16.42
N ALA A 146 9.42 12.88 -17.03
CA ALA A 146 9.23 13.49 -18.33
C ALA A 146 8.92 12.39 -19.38
N PRO A 147 8.03 12.65 -20.36
CA PRO A 147 7.61 11.65 -21.35
C PRO A 147 8.79 11.01 -22.12
N GLN A 148 9.87 11.75 -22.30
CA GLN A 148 11.09 11.29 -22.99
C GLN A 148 11.86 10.23 -22.19
N ARG A 149 11.69 10.21 -20.86
CA ARG A 149 12.43 9.38 -19.89
C ARG A 149 11.67 8.14 -19.44
N VAL A 150 10.51 7.87 -20.04
CA VAL A 150 9.58 6.87 -19.53
C VAL A 150 10.16 5.45 -19.65
N LEU A 151 10.93 5.17 -20.71
CA LEU A 151 11.57 3.88 -20.91
C LEU A 151 12.61 3.63 -19.83
N GLU A 152 13.49 4.60 -19.61
CA GLU A 152 14.54 4.50 -18.62
C GLU A 152 13.96 4.35 -17.20
N ALA A 153 12.86 5.05 -16.90
CA ALA A 153 12.18 4.91 -15.61
C ALA A 153 11.52 3.53 -15.41
N VAL A 154 10.91 2.98 -16.45
CA VAL A 154 10.34 1.61 -16.42
C VAL A 154 11.44 0.59 -16.17
N ASP A 155 12.55 0.69 -16.90
CA ASP A 155 13.68 -0.22 -16.78
C ASP A 155 14.33 -0.11 -15.39
N ALA A 156 14.52 1.11 -14.86
CA ALA A 156 15.02 1.32 -13.51
C ALA A 156 14.14 0.67 -12.43
N MET A 157 12.80 0.76 -12.55
CA MET A 157 11.89 0.11 -11.60
C MET A 157 11.95 -1.42 -11.69
N LEU A 158 12.00 -1.98 -12.90
CA LEU A 158 12.07 -3.43 -13.12
C LEU A 158 13.41 -4.00 -12.65
N ASP A 159 14.50 -3.31 -12.99
CA ASP A 159 15.85 -3.68 -12.59
C ASP A 159 16.02 -3.61 -11.08
N GLU A 160 15.47 -2.59 -10.41
CA GLU A 160 15.56 -2.49 -8.95
C GLU A 160 14.82 -3.64 -8.26
N VAL A 161 13.62 -4.00 -8.74
CA VAL A 161 12.90 -5.17 -8.24
C VAL A 161 13.68 -6.46 -8.50
N ALA A 162 14.44 -6.54 -9.59
CA ALA A 162 15.27 -7.69 -9.91
C ALA A 162 16.58 -7.73 -9.08
N SER A 163 17.26 -6.60 -8.91
CA SER A 163 18.58 -6.49 -8.26
C SER A 163 18.46 -6.80 -6.78
N ILE A 164 17.43 -6.29 -6.10
CA ILE A 164 17.26 -6.52 -4.66
C ILE A 164 17.01 -8.00 -4.33
N GLN A 165 16.55 -8.82 -5.28
CA GLN A 165 16.43 -10.28 -5.09
C GLN A 165 17.78 -11.00 -5.02
N THR A 166 18.82 -10.41 -5.62
CA THR A 166 20.17 -10.98 -5.69
C THR A 166 21.17 -10.27 -4.77
N GLU A 167 20.97 -8.97 -4.54
CA GLU A 167 21.84 -8.14 -3.72
C GLU A 167 21.35 -8.11 -2.28
N MET A 168 22.20 -8.54 -1.36
CA MET A 168 21.87 -8.53 0.06
C MET A 168 21.76 -7.10 0.59
N PRO A 169 20.70 -6.76 1.34
CA PRO A 169 20.63 -5.51 2.10
C PRO A 169 21.82 -5.37 3.04
N THR A 170 22.39 -4.18 3.09
CA THR A 170 23.43 -3.87 4.05
C THR A 170 22.84 -3.72 5.46
N GLN A 171 23.68 -3.86 6.48
CA GLN A 171 23.29 -3.59 7.86
C GLN A 171 22.80 -2.14 8.07
N LEU A 172 23.33 -1.20 7.28
CA LEU A 172 22.91 0.20 7.33
C LEU A 172 21.49 0.37 6.78
N GLU A 173 21.20 -0.21 5.62
CA GLU A 173 19.87 -0.15 5.00
C GLU A 173 18.79 -0.76 5.89
N VAL A 174 19.07 -1.94 6.48
CA VAL A 174 18.14 -2.59 7.42
C VAL A 174 17.91 -1.72 8.66
N ARG A 175 18.97 -1.13 9.21
CA ARG A 175 18.86 -0.25 10.38
C ARG A 175 18.01 0.98 10.07
N GLN A 176 18.27 1.68 8.97
CA GLN A 176 17.52 2.88 8.56
C GLN A 176 16.06 2.54 8.24
N GLY A 177 15.82 1.44 7.52
CA GLY A 177 14.48 0.95 7.24
C GLY A 177 13.72 0.61 8.52
N ARG A 178 14.37 -0.04 9.49
CA ARG A 178 13.78 -0.37 10.80
C ARG A 178 13.45 0.88 11.60
N GLU A 179 14.39 1.82 11.74
CA GLU A 179 14.18 3.07 12.49
C GLU A 179 13.02 3.86 11.91
N THR A 180 12.97 4.00 10.59
CA THR A 180 11.87 4.67 9.89
C THR A 180 10.54 3.92 10.06
N ALA A 181 10.57 2.58 10.08
CA ALA A 181 9.37 1.80 10.32
C ALA A 181 8.78 2.05 11.70
N ARG A 182 9.63 2.04 12.73
CA ARG A 182 9.22 2.27 14.12
C ARG A 182 8.78 3.71 14.36
N GLU A 183 9.50 4.68 13.77
CA GLU A 183 9.13 6.10 13.88
C GLU A 183 7.75 6.38 13.29
N ARG A 184 7.43 5.78 12.14
CA ARG A 184 6.09 5.89 11.54
C ARG A 184 4.99 5.37 12.47
N LEU A 185 5.24 4.31 13.25
CA LEU A 185 4.26 3.80 14.22
C LEU A 185 3.99 4.83 15.33
N ARG A 186 5.02 5.54 15.79
CA ARG A 186 4.90 6.59 16.82
C ARG A 186 4.10 7.78 16.31
N VAL A 187 4.47 8.31 15.14
CA VAL A 187 3.77 9.44 14.51
C VAL A 187 2.28 9.14 14.27
N GLN A 188 1.94 7.87 14.02
CA GLN A 188 0.54 7.44 13.88
C GLN A 188 -0.27 7.45 15.18
N LEU A 189 0.36 7.70 16.32
CA LEU A 189 -0.27 7.76 17.65
C LEU A 189 -0.12 9.14 18.33
N ASP A 190 0.56 10.10 17.69
CA ASP A 190 0.90 11.40 18.30
C ASP A 190 -0.30 12.33 18.53
N THR A 191 -1.44 12.07 17.89
CA THR A 191 -2.66 12.87 18.09
C THR A 191 -3.85 11.99 18.45
N THR A 192 -4.80 12.56 19.18
CA THR A 192 -6.07 11.89 19.51
C THR A 192 -6.85 11.48 18.25
N SER A 193 -6.82 12.30 17.19
CA SER A 193 -7.41 11.95 15.89
C SER A 193 -6.72 10.75 15.24
N SER A 194 -5.39 10.72 15.26
CA SER A 194 -4.61 9.60 14.74
C SER A 194 -4.90 8.31 15.52
N LEU A 195 -5.01 8.40 16.85
CA LEU A 195 -5.37 7.28 17.73
C LEU A 195 -6.79 6.76 17.44
N ALA A 196 -7.79 7.64 17.31
CA ALA A 196 -9.15 7.22 16.96
C ALA A 196 -9.18 6.54 15.58
N LYS A 197 -8.50 7.11 14.58
CA LYS A 197 -8.36 6.51 13.25
C LYS A 197 -7.67 5.14 13.30
N MET A 198 -6.67 5.00 14.17
CA MET A 198 -5.97 3.74 14.40
C MET A 198 -6.92 2.65 14.89
N MET A 199 -7.75 2.95 15.89
CA MET A 199 -8.71 2.00 16.44
C MET A 199 -9.72 1.53 15.38
N CYS A 200 -10.16 2.44 14.50
CA CYS A 200 -10.99 2.07 13.34
C CYS A 200 -10.26 1.12 12.37
N VAL A 201 -8.98 1.39 12.08
CA VAL A 201 -8.14 0.54 11.22
C VAL A 201 -7.96 -0.85 11.83
N LEU A 202 -7.71 -0.92 13.14
CA LEU A 202 -7.57 -2.15 13.89
C LEU A 202 -8.83 -3.00 13.81
N PHE A 203 -10.00 -2.40 14.10
CA PHE A 203 -11.28 -3.08 13.99
C PHE A 203 -11.51 -3.61 12.56
N ARG A 204 -11.31 -2.76 11.54
CA ARG A 204 -11.48 -3.13 10.12
C ARG A 204 -10.60 -4.32 9.75
N ASP A 205 -9.34 -4.29 10.17
CA ASP A 205 -8.36 -5.32 9.81
C ASP A 205 -8.38 -6.51 10.79
N ARG A 206 -9.36 -6.58 11.71
CA ARG A 206 -9.49 -7.62 12.76
C ARG A 206 -8.23 -7.78 13.61
N ALA A 207 -7.55 -6.67 13.86
CA ALA A 207 -6.31 -6.59 14.61
C ALA A 207 -6.54 -5.97 15.99
N THR A 208 -5.62 -6.20 16.91
CA THR A 208 -5.67 -5.71 18.29
C THR A 208 -4.56 -4.67 18.55
N PRO A 209 -4.67 -3.83 19.60
CA PRO A 209 -3.54 -3.03 20.05
C PRO A 209 -2.27 -3.86 20.30
N ASP A 210 -2.40 -5.08 20.83
CA ASP A 210 -1.25 -5.99 21.04
C ASP A 210 -0.54 -6.35 19.74
N SER A 211 -1.28 -6.47 18.63
CA SER A 211 -0.68 -6.72 17.31
C SER A 211 0.23 -5.58 16.83
N TRP A 212 0.05 -4.36 17.34
CA TRP A 212 0.96 -3.23 17.08
C TRP A 212 2.25 -3.37 17.86
N VAL A 213 2.15 -3.70 19.15
CA VAL A 213 3.31 -3.94 20.01
C VAL A 213 4.13 -5.10 19.47
N ALA A 214 3.46 -6.19 19.09
CA ALA A 214 4.10 -7.34 18.46
C ALA A 214 4.80 -6.99 17.14
N HIS A 215 4.21 -6.09 16.32
CA HIS A 215 4.86 -5.63 15.09
C HIS A 215 6.10 -4.77 15.38
N ASP A 216 6.06 -3.86 16.35
CA ASP A 216 7.24 -3.07 16.76
C ASP A 216 8.38 -3.97 17.28
N GLN A 217 8.05 -4.98 18.08
CA GLN A 217 9.00 -6.00 18.56
C GLN A 217 9.56 -6.82 17.40
N ALA A 218 8.70 -7.29 16.49
CA ALA A 218 9.14 -8.05 15.32
C ALA A 218 10.07 -7.21 14.42
N LEU A 219 9.83 -5.91 14.28
CA LEU A 219 10.73 -5.00 13.56
C LEU A 219 12.13 -4.94 14.20
N ALA A 220 12.22 -4.98 15.53
CA ALA A 220 13.50 -4.95 16.25
C ALA A 220 14.42 -6.12 15.84
N GLU A 221 13.86 -7.31 15.69
CA GLU A 221 14.57 -8.57 15.46
C GLU A 221 14.92 -8.85 13.98
N VAL A 222 14.50 -7.99 13.04
CA VAL A 222 14.76 -8.24 11.61
C VAL A 222 16.25 -8.11 11.28
N THR A 223 16.77 -9.13 10.59
CA THR A 223 18.14 -9.18 10.05
C THR A 223 18.16 -9.01 8.52
N PRO A 224 19.31 -8.66 7.91
CA PRO A 224 19.45 -8.63 6.45
C PRO A 224 19.06 -9.92 5.73
N GLU A 225 19.35 -11.08 6.32
CA GLU A 225 18.99 -12.39 5.77
C GLU A 225 17.47 -12.56 5.72
N ARG A 226 16.77 -12.10 6.77
CA ARG A 226 15.31 -12.15 6.82
C ARG A 226 14.67 -11.21 5.80
N VAL A 227 15.25 -10.02 5.61
CA VAL A 227 14.84 -9.09 4.54
C VAL A 227 15.07 -9.75 3.17
N GLN A 228 16.23 -10.36 2.94
CA GLN A 228 16.52 -11.03 1.68
C GLN A 228 15.54 -12.16 1.37
N ALA A 229 15.19 -12.96 2.39
CA ALA A 229 14.25 -14.06 2.24
C ALA A 229 12.85 -13.58 1.81
N VAL A 230 12.34 -12.49 2.41
CA VAL A 230 11.04 -11.94 2.02
C VAL A 230 11.09 -11.26 0.65
N VAL A 231 12.20 -10.58 0.32
CA VAL A 231 12.38 -10.00 -1.01
C VAL A 231 12.28 -11.09 -2.07
N ARG A 232 13.05 -12.19 -1.93
CA ARG A 232 12.99 -13.32 -2.88
C ARG A 232 11.60 -13.96 -2.99
N ARG A 233 10.82 -13.91 -1.91
CA ARG A 233 9.47 -14.50 -1.87
C ARG A 233 8.41 -13.63 -2.54
N TYR A 234 8.46 -12.31 -2.33
CA TYR A 234 7.36 -11.41 -2.69
C TYR A 234 7.69 -10.46 -3.86
N PHE A 235 8.96 -10.11 -4.09
CA PHE A 235 9.35 -9.18 -5.15
C PHE A 235 9.40 -9.90 -6.50
N SER A 236 8.23 -10.17 -7.07
CA SER A 236 8.12 -10.86 -8.35
C SER A 236 8.54 -9.97 -9.52
N LYS A 237 9.30 -10.55 -10.47
CA LYS A 237 9.62 -9.91 -11.76
C LYS A 237 8.41 -9.79 -12.70
N ARG A 238 7.28 -10.45 -12.38
CA ARG A 238 6.03 -10.40 -13.15
C ARG A 238 4.99 -9.46 -12.50
N SER A 239 5.47 -8.38 -11.91
CA SER A 239 4.60 -7.40 -11.25
C SER A 239 3.96 -6.49 -12.29
N PRO A 240 2.62 -6.29 -12.27
CA PRO A 240 1.96 -5.36 -13.18
C PRO A 240 2.49 -3.94 -12.97
N LEU A 241 2.75 -3.26 -14.08
CA LEU A 241 3.15 -1.87 -14.13
C LEU A 241 2.07 -1.11 -14.89
N VAL A 242 1.82 0.13 -14.53
CA VAL A 242 0.86 1.00 -15.22
C VAL A 242 1.58 2.29 -15.54
N VAL A 243 1.46 2.74 -16.79
CA VAL A 243 2.02 4.01 -17.24
C VAL A 243 0.92 4.87 -17.84
N VAL A 244 0.60 5.98 -17.18
CA VAL A 244 -0.40 6.94 -17.64
C VAL A 244 0.29 8.23 -18.04
N GLY A 245 0.09 8.72 -19.25
CA GLY A 245 0.81 9.91 -19.70
C GLY A 245 0.44 10.42 -21.09
N PRO A 246 1.14 11.46 -21.57
CA PRO A 246 0.95 11.98 -22.91
C PRO A 246 1.34 10.95 -23.98
N GLY A 247 0.83 11.13 -25.21
CA GLY A 247 0.98 10.17 -26.31
C GLY A 247 2.44 9.78 -26.57
N LEU A 248 3.36 10.75 -26.48
CA LEU A 248 4.80 10.51 -26.64
C LEU A 248 5.34 9.43 -25.69
N ALA A 249 4.90 9.41 -24.42
CA ALA A 249 5.35 8.40 -23.46
C ALA A 249 4.84 7.01 -23.87
N VAL A 250 3.59 6.95 -24.30
CA VAL A 250 2.95 5.70 -24.75
C VAL A 250 3.67 5.18 -26.00
N ASP A 251 3.90 6.02 -27.01
CA ASP A 251 4.52 5.62 -28.27
C ASP A 251 5.93 5.06 -28.07
N ARG A 252 6.73 5.66 -27.19
CA ARG A 252 8.07 5.15 -26.85
C ARG A 252 8.01 3.76 -26.21
N LEU A 253 7.08 3.55 -25.27
CA LEU A 253 6.90 2.24 -24.63
C LEU A 253 6.48 1.16 -25.63
N ARG A 254 5.52 1.47 -26.52
CA ARG A 254 5.06 0.53 -27.56
C ARG A 254 6.17 0.12 -28.50
N GLN A 255 7.06 1.05 -28.87
CA GLN A 255 8.17 0.77 -29.77
C GLN A 255 9.23 -0.13 -29.12
N ALA A 256 9.54 0.08 -27.84
CA ALA A 256 10.65 -0.60 -27.17
C ALA A 256 10.26 -1.92 -26.48
N ARG A 257 9.00 -2.08 -26.07
CA ARG A 257 8.53 -3.19 -25.22
C ARG A 257 7.40 -3.97 -25.89
N GLN A 258 7.76 -4.80 -26.87
CA GLN A 258 6.84 -5.74 -27.54
C GLN A 258 6.45 -6.93 -26.67
N ASP A 259 7.16 -7.14 -25.55
CA ASP A 259 6.90 -8.15 -24.52
C ASP A 259 5.70 -7.81 -23.62
N VAL A 260 5.06 -6.67 -23.87
CA VAL A 260 4.07 -6.07 -22.99
C VAL A 260 2.72 -5.97 -23.69
N THR A 261 1.67 -6.44 -23.00
CA THR A 261 0.30 -6.28 -23.48
C THR A 261 -0.17 -4.86 -23.24
N ILE A 262 -0.50 -4.14 -24.31
CA ILE A 262 -1.02 -2.77 -24.29
C ILE A 262 -2.55 -2.85 -24.36
N ASP A 263 -3.22 -2.57 -23.25
CA ASP A 263 -4.68 -2.38 -23.21
C ASP A 263 -4.98 -0.88 -23.41
N PRO A 264 -5.76 -0.48 -24.46
CA PRO A 264 -6.04 0.92 -24.79
C PRO A 264 -6.93 1.68 -23.80
#